data_AF-A0A537XMC2-F1
#
_entry.id   AF-A0A537XMC2-F1
#
_cell.length_a   1.000
_cell.length_b   1.000
_cell.length_c   1.000
_cell.angle_alpha   90.00
_cell.angle_beta   90.00
_cell.angle_gamma   90.00
#
_symmetry.space_group_name_H-M   'P 1'
#
loop_
_entity.id
_entity.type
_entity.pdbx_description
1 polymer ?
#
loop_
_entity_poly.entity_id
_entity_poly.type
_entity_poly.pdbx_seq_one_letter_code
_entity_poly.pdbx_strand_id
1 'polypeptide(L)'
;MISQLAEQPQEDGWVTLQEASSAAGVARSTLRSWYRAGHVPSRMVAGTHGPQRLVPLDAVLDRALQSSRARRQLEHARSLEAEVEDLRRRIRAIE
;
A
#
# COMPACT_ATOMS: atom_id res chain seq x y z
N MET A 1 5.68 -1.50 -33.12
CA MET A 1 6.79 -0.79 -32.47
C MET A 1 6.90 -1.33 -31.05
N ILE A 2 7.76 -2.34 -30.88
CA ILE A 2 8.64 -2.63 -29.71
C ILE A 2 7.98 -2.55 -28.32
N SER A 3 7.84 -3.57 -27.47
CA SER A 3 8.28 -4.96 -27.45
C SER A 3 7.53 -5.69 -26.34
N GLN A 4 7.14 -6.94 -26.62
CA GLN A 4 7.05 -8.01 -25.62
C GLN A 4 8.41 -8.13 -24.91
N LEU A 5 8.47 -7.84 -23.61
CA LEU A 5 9.54 -8.15 -22.66
C LEU A 5 9.03 -7.70 -21.27
N ALA A 6 8.68 -8.55 -20.32
CA ALA A 6 8.82 -9.99 -20.25
C ALA A 6 7.86 -10.50 -19.17
N GLU A 7 7.01 -11.45 -19.52
CA GLU A 7 6.59 -12.52 -18.61
C GLU A 7 7.86 -13.29 -18.21
N GLN A 8 8.64 -12.70 -17.31
CA GLN A 8 9.56 -13.46 -16.47
C GLN A 8 8.68 -14.14 -15.42
N PRO A 9 8.95 -15.41 -15.07
CA PRO A 9 8.16 -16.10 -14.05
C PRO A 9 8.12 -15.22 -12.82
N GLN A 10 6.92 -14.86 -12.39
CA GLN A 10 6.65 -14.13 -11.18
C GLN A 10 7.16 -14.98 -10.01
N GLU A 11 8.45 -14.86 -9.69
CA GLU A 11 9.01 -15.50 -8.52
C GLU A 11 8.35 -14.89 -7.29
N ASP A 12 7.38 -15.62 -6.73
CA ASP A 12 6.90 -15.55 -5.37
C ASP A 12 6.64 -14.13 -4.82
N GLY A 13 5.78 -13.36 -5.50
CA GLY A 13 5.24 -12.12 -4.94
C GLY A 13 6.24 -10.98 -4.71
N TRP A 14 7.48 -11.08 -5.22
CA TRP A 14 8.47 -10.01 -5.16
C TRP A 14 8.25 -8.99 -6.27
N VAL A 15 7.85 -7.78 -5.90
CA VAL A 15 7.53 -6.71 -6.84
C VAL A 15 8.47 -5.53 -6.68
N THR A 16 8.56 -4.69 -7.70
CA THR A 16 9.32 -3.44 -7.64
C THR A 16 8.72 -2.48 -6.62
N LEU A 17 9.53 -1.52 -6.16
CA LEU A 17 9.03 -0.43 -5.31
C LEU A 17 7.92 0.40 -5.99
N GLN A 18 7.93 0.47 -7.33
CA GLN A 18 6.89 1.16 -8.11
C GLN A 18 5.56 0.42 -7.98
N GLU A 19 5.55 -0.88 -8.25
CA GLU A 19 4.37 -1.74 -8.18
C GLU A 19 3.83 -1.84 -6.75
N ALA A 20 4.71 -2.05 -5.76
CA ALA A 20 4.33 -2.07 -4.34
C ALA A 20 3.68 -0.74 -3.90
N SER A 21 4.19 0.38 -4.40
CA SER A 21 3.66 1.72 -4.08
C SER A 21 2.25 1.90 -4.63
N SER A 22 2.04 1.52 -5.89
CA SER A 22 0.72 1.56 -6.53
C SER A 22 -0.28 0.62 -5.88
N ALA A 23 0.14 -0.61 -5.54
CA ALA A 23 -0.74 -1.62 -4.95
C ALA A 23 -1.13 -1.31 -3.50
N ALA A 24 -0.19 -0.88 -2.66
CA ALA A 24 -0.44 -0.62 -1.25
C ALA A 24 -0.88 0.83 -0.95
N GLY A 25 -0.91 1.72 -1.95
CA GLY A 25 -1.30 3.12 -1.78
C GLY A 25 -0.36 3.92 -0.87
N VAL A 26 0.91 3.51 -0.76
CA VAL A 26 1.94 4.17 0.05
C VAL A 26 3.03 4.75 -0.82
N ALA A 27 3.62 5.87 -0.41
CA ALA A 27 4.69 6.51 -1.18
C ALA A 27 5.97 5.65 -1.21
N ARG A 28 6.71 5.69 -2.32
CA ARG A 28 8.03 5.01 -2.44
C ARG A 28 9.02 5.41 -1.34
N SER A 29 8.96 6.64 -0.84
CA SER A 29 9.76 7.10 0.30
C SER A 29 9.43 6.35 1.60
N THR A 30 8.16 6.03 1.84
CA THR A 30 7.69 5.22 2.97
C THR A 30 8.20 3.78 2.87
N LEU A 31 8.07 3.16 1.69
CA LEU A 31 8.66 1.83 1.43
C LEU A 31 10.18 1.84 1.68
N ARG A 32 10.84 2.93 1.28
CA ARG A 32 12.27 3.15 1.53
C ARG A 32 12.64 3.13 3.01
N SER A 33 11.84 3.77 3.84
CA SER A 33 12.05 3.77 5.29
C SER A 33 11.78 2.39 5.89
N TRP A 34 10.76 1.66 5.42
CA TRP A 34 10.42 0.34 5.96
C TRP A 34 11.49 -0.71 5.73
N TYR A 35 12.00 -0.84 4.50
CA TYR A 35 13.05 -1.84 4.27
C TYR A 35 14.39 -1.45 4.90
N ARG A 36 14.68 -0.14 5.03
CA ARG A 36 15.89 0.34 5.73
C ARG A 36 15.82 0.04 7.23
N ALA A 37 14.64 0.14 7.81
CA ALA A 37 14.38 -0.21 9.21
C ALA A 37 14.19 -1.72 9.44
N GLY A 38 14.25 -2.54 8.39
CA GLY A 38 14.06 -3.99 8.49
C GLY A 38 12.61 -4.44 8.71
N HIS A 39 11.63 -3.55 8.55
CA HIS A 39 10.20 -3.90 8.73
C HIS A 39 9.61 -4.67 7.56
N VAL A 40 10.22 -4.57 6.37
CA VAL A 40 9.81 -5.30 5.18
C VAL A 40 11.08 -5.86 4.54
N PRO A 41 11.09 -7.16 4.16
CA PRO A 41 12.22 -7.74 3.44
C PRO A 41 12.49 -6.97 2.14
N SER A 42 13.76 -6.85 1.75
CA SER A 42 14.09 -6.29 0.43
C SER A 42 15.32 -6.96 -0.14
N ARG A 43 15.36 -7.11 -1.45
CA ARG A 43 16.53 -7.59 -2.20
C ARG A 43 16.86 -6.64 -3.34
N MET A 44 18.13 -6.54 -3.67
CA MET A 44 18.61 -5.78 -4.81
C MET A 44 18.81 -6.76 -5.98
N VAL A 45 18.27 -6.42 -7.13
CA VAL A 45 18.41 -7.19 -8.36
C VAL A 45 18.89 -6.28 -9.48
N ALA A 46 19.65 -6.83 -10.43
CA ALA A 46 20.01 -6.09 -11.64
C ALA A 46 18.73 -5.87 -12.47
N GLY A 47 18.39 -4.60 -12.74
CA GLY A 47 17.26 -4.21 -13.58
C GLY A 47 17.71 -3.59 -14.89
N THR A 48 16.77 -3.45 -15.83
CA THR A 48 16.99 -2.91 -17.19
C THR A 48 17.58 -1.49 -17.19
N HIS A 49 17.31 -0.70 -16.15
CA HIS A 49 17.80 0.68 -16.01
C HIS A 49 18.82 0.83 -14.87
N GLY A 50 19.43 -0.26 -14.43
CA GLY A 50 20.34 -0.32 -13.29
C GLY A 50 19.77 -1.12 -12.11
N PRO A 51 20.51 -1.18 -10.99
CA PRO A 51 20.10 -1.97 -9.83
C PRO A 51 18.77 -1.45 -9.25
N GLN A 52 17.79 -2.35 -9.16
CA GLN A 52 16.47 -2.06 -8.60
C GLN A 52 16.25 -2.84 -7.30
N ARG A 53 15.42 -2.29 -6.40
CA ARG A 53 14.98 -3.03 -5.21
C ARG A 53 13.62 -3.67 -5.45
N LEU A 54 13.54 -4.93 -5.03
CA LEU A 54 12.31 -5.69 -4.91
C LEU A 54 11.93 -5.85 -3.45
N VAL A 55 10.62 -5.88 -3.21
CA VAL A 55 9.99 -6.13 -1.91
C VAL A 55 8.86 -7.14 -2.11
N PRO A 56 8.59 -8.01 -1.12
CA PRO A 56 7.45 -8.91 -1.20
C PRO A 56 6.16 -8.11 -1.01
N LEU A 57 5.22 -8.26 -1.95
CA LEU A 57 3.99 -7.49 -1.99
C LEU A 57 3.12 -7.71 -0.75
N ASP A 58 2.95 -8.97 -0.33
CA ASP A 58 2.11 -9.31 0.83
C ASP A 58 2.62 -8.66 2.11
N ALA A 59 3.93 -8.70 2.37
CA ALA A 59 4.52 -8.05 3.53
C ALA A 59 4.35 -6.52 3.51
N VAL A 60 4.35 -5.91 2.31
CA VAL A 60 4.07 -4.47 2.15
C VAL A 60 2.60 -4.18 2.46
N LEU A 61 1.67 -4.99 1.95
CA LEU A 61 0.23 -4.84 2.19
C LEU A 61 -0.08 -5.01 3.67
N ASP A 62 0.41 -6.08 4.30
CA ASP A 62 0.26 -6.33 5.73
C ASP A 62 0.80 -5.17 6.56
N ARG A 63 1.98 -4.66 6.21
CA ARG A 63 2.57 -3.52 6.91
C ARG A 63 1.78 -2.24 6.69
N ALA A 64 1.24 -2.01 5.49
CA ALA A 64 0.42 -0.86 5.20
C ALA A 64 -0.86 -0.87 6.05
N LEU A 65 -1.52 -2.03 6.16
CA LEU A 65 -2.67 -2.25 7.02
C LEU A 65 -2.34 -2.03 8.51
N GLN A 66 -1.14 -2.41 8.96
CA GLN A 66 -0.69 -2.19 10.33
C GLN A 66 -0.20 -0.77 10.61
N SER A 67 0.10 0.03 9.58
CA SER A 67 0.67 1.36 9.77
C SER A 67 -0.36 2.33 10.36
N SER A 68 0.10 3.21 11.26
CA SER A 68 -0.73 4.22 11.95
C SER A 68 -1.55 5.14 11.03
N ARG A 69 -1.26 5.17 9.72
CA ARG A 69 -2.07 5.85 8.72
C ARG A 69 -3.34 5.07 8.34
N ALA A 70 -3.28 3.74 8.22
CA ALA A 70 -4.48 2.91 8.09
C ALA A 70 -5.36 3.02 9.33
N ARG A 71 -4.73 3.07 10.52
CA ARG A 71 -5.42 3.32 11.78
C ARG A 71 -6.15 4.68 11.79
N ARG A 72 -5.47 5.75 11.39
CA ARG A 72 -6.09 7.09 11.27
C ARG A 72 -7.20 7.16 10.22
N GLN A 73 -7.08 6.44 9.11
CA GLN A 73 -8.14 6.38 8.09
C GLN A 73 -9.38 5.62 8.59
N LEU A 74 -9.18 4.50 9.30
CA LEU A 74 -10.27 3.77 9.95
C LEU A 74 -10.96 4.61 11.03
N GLU A 75 -10.20 5.36 11.82
CA GLU A 75 -10.73 6.28 12.82
C GLU A 75 -11.56 7.40 12.17
N HIS A 76 -11.08 7.97 11.05
CA HIS A 76 -11.82 8.99 10.32
C HIS A 76 -13.11 8.44 9.67
N ALA A 77 -13.05 7.27 9.05
CA ALA A 77 -14.23 6.63 8.44
C ALA A 77 -15.32 6.33 9.47
N ARG A 78 -14.94 5.82 10.65
CA ARG A 78 -15.88 5.59 11.77
C ARG A 78 -16.51 6.88 12.28
N SER A 79 -15.76 7.99 12.30
CA SER A 79 -16.28 9.30 12.69
C SER A 79 -17.35 9.79 11.71
N LEU A 80 -17.12 9.63 10.40
CA LEU A 80 -18.08 10.01 9.36
C LEU A 80 -19.36 9.17 9.44
N GLU A 81 -19.24 7.87 9.69
CA GLU A 81 -20.39 6.97 9.87
C GLU A 81 -21.28 7.40 11.05
N ALA A 82 -20.67 7.80 12.17
CA ALA A 82 -21.41 8.30 13.33
C ALA A 82 -22.14 9.63 13.03
N GLU A 83 -21.50 10.53 12.27
CA GLU A 83 -22.11 11.79 11.84
C GLU A 83 -23.31 11.56 10.91
N VAL A 84 -23.19 10.63 9.95
CA VAL A 84 -24.30 10.25 9.07
C VAL A 84 -25.46 9.67 9.86
N GLU A 85 -25.20 8.80 10.85
CA GLU A 85 -26.28 8.22 11.66
C GLU A 85 -26.97 9.28 12.54
N ASP A 86 -26.21 10.24 13.08
CA ASP A 86 -26.77 11.37 13.81
C ASP A 86 -27.66 12.23 12.91
N LEU A 87 -27.20 12.57 11.70
CA LEU A 87 -27.99 13.32 10.73
C LEU A 87 -29.27 12.57 10.33
N ARG A 88 -29.18 11.25 10.08
CA ARG A 88 -30.36 10.40 9.79
C ARG A 88 -31.35 10.40 10.95
N ARG A 89 -30.86 10.35 12.19
CA ARG A 89 -31.71 10.44 13.38
C ARG A 89 -32.43 11.79 13.47
N ARG A 90 -31.72 12.89 13.19
CA ARG A 90 -32.31 14.24 13.19
C ARG A 90 -33.38 14.40 12.12
N ILE A 91 -33.15 13.87 10.91
CA ILE A 91 -34.15 13.88 9.84
C ILE A 91 -35.42 13.13 10.28
N ARG A 92 -35.27 11.90 10.79
CA ARG A 92 -36.41 11.11 11.31
C ARG A 92 -37.18 11.76 12.45
N ALA A 93 -36.59 12.72 13.17
CA ALA A 93 -37.25 13.42 14.26
C ALA A 93 -38.06 14.65 13.80
N ILE A 94 -37.91 15.04 12.52
CA ILE A 94 -38.59 16.18 11.92
C ILE A 94 -39.72 15.72 10.97
N GLU A 95 -39.70 14.45 10.55
CA GLU A 95 -40.79 13.74 9.87
C GLU A 95 -41.87 13.25 10.85
#